data_AF-A0A1I3NPH0-F1
#
_entry.id   AF-A0A1I3NPH0-F1
#
_cell.length_a   1.000
_cell.length_b   1.000
_cell.length_c   1.000
_cell.angle_alpha   90.00
_cell.angle_beta   90.00
_cell.angle_gamma   90.00
#
_symmetry.space_group_name_H-M   'P 1'
#
loop_
_entity.id
_entity.type
_entity.pdbx_description
1 polymer ?
#
loop_
_entity_poly.entity_id
_entity_poly.type
_entity_poly.pdbx_seq_one_letter_code
_entity_poly.pdbx_strand_id
1 'polypeptide(L)' 'MDTTTVFCASDEFCKEFKPHWEQHLLESPLKRRRRQRTPCLSEVMTIIVGFHLSGYRAFKHDYRNDVLRYQRGYFQGW' A
#
# COMPACT_ATOMS: atom_id res chain seq x y z
N MET A 1 -1.27 9.87 -13.75
CA MET A 1 -0.28 9.03 -13.05
C MET A 1 -0.39 7.62 -13.60
N ASP A 2 0.72 7.01 -13.97
CA ASP A 2 0.72 5.60 -14.38
C ASP A 2 0.82 4.70 -13.15
N THR A 3 -0.31 4.12 -12.74
CA THR A 3 -0.43 3.30 -11.53
C THR A 3 0.48 2.07 -11.58
N THR A 4 0.68 1.48 -12.76
CA THR A 4 1.52 0.28 -12.92
C THR A 4 2.98 0.61 -12.62
N THR A 5 3.49 1.72 -13.14
CA THR A 5 4.87 2.16 -12.86
C THR A 5 5.10 2.40 -11.37
N VAL A 6 4.16 3.08 -10.69
CA VAL A 6 4.27 3.33 -9.24
C VAL A 6 4.16 2.03 -8.45
N PHE A 7 3.31 1.09 -8.88
CA PHE A 7 3.19 -0.21 -8.23
C PHE A 7 4.46 -1.03 -8.35
N CYS A 8 5.06 -1.12 -9.55
CA CYS A 8 6.31 -1.84 -9.77
C CYS A 8 7.45 -1.29 -8.89
N ALA A 9 7.63 0.03 -8.89
CA ALA A 9 8.64 0.67 -8.03
C ALA A 9 8.37 0.45 -6.54
N SER A 10 7.11 0.52 -6.13
CA SER A 10 6.71 0.25 -4.75
C SER A 10 6.94 -1.20 -4.34
N ASP A 11 6.73 -2.15 -5.25
CA ASP A 11 6.94 -3.58 -5.00
C ASP A 11 8.41 -3.93 -4.84
N GLU A 12 9.28 -3.41 -5.71
CA GLU A 12 10.74 -3.55 -5.59
C GLU A 12 11.24 -2.95 -4.28
N PHE A 13 10.82 -1.71 -3.96
CA PHE A 13 11.15 -1.09 -2.69
C PHE A 13 10.68 -1.92 -1.50
N CYS A 14 9.44 -2.41 -1.50
CA CYS A 14 8.91 -3.20 -0.39
C CYS A 14 9.63 -4.54 -0.20
N LYS A 15 10.11 -5.17 -1.28
CA LYS A 15 10.90 -6.41 -1.20
C LYS A 15 12.19 -6.20 -0.41
N GLU A 16 12.86 -5.07 -0.64
CA GLU A 16 14.09 -4.73 0.07
C GLU A 16 13.81 -4.17 1.46
N PHE A 17 12.82 -3.28 1.60
CA PHE A 17 12.52 -2.60 2.85
C PHE A 17 11.94 -3.52 3.93
N LYS A 18 11.03 -4.43 3.55
CA LYS A 18 10.24 -5.21 4.51
C LYS A 18 11.10 -6.10 5.43
N PRO A 19 12.12 -6.84 4.96
CA PRO A 19 13.00 -7.61 5.83
C PRO A 19 13.70 -6.74 6.89
N HIS A 20 14.24 -5.60 6.49
CA HIS A 20 14.91 -4.66 7.40
C HIS A 20 13.91 -4.07 8.40
N TRP A 21 12.74 -3.63 7.93
CA TRP A 21 11.69 -3.13 8.81
C TRP A 21 11.26 -4.17 9.85
N GLU A 22 11.03 -5.42 9.45
CA GLU A 22 10.65 -6.50 10.37
C GLU A 22 11.72 -6.77 11.43
N GLN A 23 13.01 -6.61 11.13
CA GLN A 23 14.11 -6.72 12.10
C GLN A 23 14.12 -5.59 13.15
N HIS A 24 13.61 -4.40 12.79
CA HIS A 24 13.53 -3.26 13.69
C HIS A 24 12.25 -3.24 14.55
N LEU A 25 11.29 -4.13 14.27
CA LEU A 25 10.07 -4.22 15.07
C LEU A 25 10.36 -4.86 16.43
N LEU A 26 9.89 -4.20 17.49
CA LEU A 26 9.87 -4.80 18.82
C LEU A 26 9.03 -6.08 18.80
N GLU A 27 9.52 -7.12 19.47
CA GLU A 27 8.75 -8.36 19.65
C GLU A 27 7.42 -8.03 20.34
N SER A 28 6.32 -8.30 19.64
CA SER A 28 5.00 -8.19 20.25
C SER A 28 4.78 -9.43 21.11
N PRO A 29 4.44 -9.30 22.41
CA PRO A 29 4.12 -10.45 23.26
C PRO A 29 2.84 -11.19 22.81
N LEU A 30 2.09 -10.62 21.86
CA LEU A 30 0.89 -11.21 21.29
C LEU A 30 1.20 -11.80 19.91
N LYS A 31 1.03 -13.13 19.76
CA LYS A 31 1.02 -13.80 18.46
C LYS A 31 -0.09 -13.21 17.59
N ARG A 32 0.25 -12.27 16.71
CA ARG A 32 -0.68 -11.70 15.73
C ARG A 32 -0.88 -12.69 14.58
N ARG A 33 -2.15 -13.02 14.32
CA ARG A 33 -2.55 -13.82 13.15
C ARG A 33 -2.29 -13.01 11.87
N ARG A 34 -1.31 -13.43 11.05
CA ARG A 34 -1.09 -12.87 9.70
C ARG A 34 -2.21 -13.38 8.76
N ARG A 35 -3.34 -12.68 8.70
CA ARG A 35 -4.46 -12.97 7.77
C ARG A 35 -4.18 -12.30 6.42
N GLN A 36 -4.44 -12.97 5.30
CA GLN A 36 -4.31 -12.41 3.94
C GLN A 36 -5.37 -11.36 3.57
N ARG A 37 -6.20 -10.90 4.52
CA ARG A 37 -7.30 -9.94 4.28
C ARG A 37 -6.87 -8.47 4.43
N THR A 38 -5.57 -8.22 4.36
CA THR A 38 -5.04 -6.86 4.42
C THR A 38 -4.22 -6.62 3.16
N PRO A 39 -4.34 -5.44 2.54
CA PRO A 39 -3.53 -5.07 1.41
C PRO A 39 -2.04 -5.24 1.74
N CYS A 40 -1.27 -5.73 0.79
CA CYS A 40 0.16 -5.87 0.97
C CYS A 40 0.84 -4.49 1.05
N LEU A 41 2.07 -4.45 1.55
CA LEU A 41 2.76 -3.17 1.78
C LEU A 41 2.92 -2.36 0.48
N SER A 42 3.17 -3.02 -0.66
CA SER A 42 3.29 -2.35 -1.96
C SER A 42 1.98 -1.77 -2.45
N GLU A 43 0.84 -2.42 -2.20
CA GLU A 43 -0.50 -1.87 -2.48
C GLU A 43 -0.75 -0.60 -1.66
N VAL A 44 -0.43 -0.63 -0.37
CA VAL A 44 -0.58 0.54 0.52
C VAL A 44 0.33 1.69 0.08
N MET A 45 1.60 1.41 -0.23
CA MET A 45 2.56 2.41 -0.70
C MET A 45 2.11 3.04 -2.02
N THR A 46 1.61 2.23 -2.96
CA THR A 46 1.10 2.71 -4.25
C THR A 46 -0.05 3.70 -4.07
N ILE A 47 -0.99 3.41 -3.15
CA ILE A 47 -2.11 4.31 -2.84
C ILE A 47 -1.62 5.63 -2.23
N ILE A 48 -0.68 5.57 -1.30
CA ILE A 48 -0.14 6.77 -0.64
C ILE A 48 0.60 7.65 -1.64
N VAL A 49 1.51 7.07 -2.42
CA VAL A 49 2.26 7.79 -3.46
C VAL A 49 1.27 8.36 -4.49
N GLY A 50 0.27 7.57 -4.90
CA GLY A 50 -0.73 8.02 -5.84
C GLY A 50 -1.55 9.20 -5.36
N PHE A 51 -1.94 9.21 -4.08
CA PHE A 51 -2.59 10.35 -3.45
C PHE A 51 -1.72 11.61 -3.48
N HIS A 52 -0.42 11.50 -3.21
CA HIS A 52 0.49 12.65 -3.27
C HIS A 52 0.66 13.18 -4.70
N LEU A 53 0.59 12.30 -5.70
CA LEU A 53 0.71 12.65 -7.11
C LEU A 53 -0.60 13.16 -7.72
N SER A 54 -1.75 12.79 -7.17
CA SER A 54 -3.07 13.16 -7.70
C SER A 54 -3.46 14.61 -7.41
N GLY A 55 -2.78 15.27 -6.47
CA GLY A 55 -3.03 16.68 -6.12
C GLY A 55 -4.30 16.90 -5.29
N TYR A 56 -4.94 15.83 -4.83
CA TYR A 56 -6.07 15.94 -3.90
C TYR A 56 -5.62 16.49 -2.56
N ARG A 57 -6.44 17.38 -1.98
CA ARG A 57 -6.18 17.94 -0.66
C ARG A 57 -6.49 16.97 0.48
N ALA A 58 -7.42 16.04 0.24
CA ALA A 58 -7.95 15.15 1.27
C ALA A 58 -7.85 13.69 0.82
N PHE A 59 -7.09 12.89 1.56
CA PHE A 59 -6.91 11.47 1.29
C PHE A 59 -8.24 10.72 1.18
N LYS A 60 -9.21 11.04 2.04
CA LYS A 60 -10.54 10.41 2.01
C LYS A 60 -11.29 10.66 0.70
N HIS A 61 -11.06 11.81 0.07
CA HIS A 61 -11.68 12.16 -1.20
C HIS A 61 -11.05 11.31 -2.31
N ASP A 62 -9.74 11.38 -2.46
CA ASP A 62 -8.95 10.59 -3.43
C ASP A 62 -9.28 9.09 -3.33
N TYR A 63 -9.21 8.56 -2.11
CA TYR A 63 -9.44 7.15 -1.87
C TYR A 63 -10.84 6.67 -2.30
N ARG A 64 -11.89 7.46 -2.06
CA ARG A 64 -13.27 7.08 -2.41
C ARG A 64 -13.59 7.27 -3.89
N ASN A 65 -13.12 8.38 -4.46
CA ASN A 65 -13.53 8.77 -5.80
C ASN A 65 -12.62 8.24 -6.90
N ASP A 66 -11.36 7.94 -6.57
CA ASP A 66 -10.40 7.38 -7.53
C ASP A 66 -9.98 5.95 -7.18
N VAL A 67 -9.41 5.72 -6.00
CA VAL A 67 -8.83 4.40 -5.65
C VAL A 67 -9.90 3.30 -5.62
N LEU A 68 -10.97 3.48 -4.85
CA LEU A 68 -12.04 2.47 -4.77
C LEU A 68 -12.84 2.30 -6.06
N ARG A 69 -12.90 3.36 -6.89
CA ARG A 69 -13.72 3.37 -8.09
C ARG A 69 -13.02 2.77 -9.30
N TYR A 70 -11.73 3.07 -9.46
CA TYR A 70 -10.97 2.70 -10.66
C TYR A 70 -9.82 1.73 -10.37
N GLN A 71 -9.29 1.72 -9.13
CA GLN A 71 -8.09 0.94 -8.81
C GLN A 71 -8.38 -0.34 -8.02
N ARG A 72 -9.62 -0.55 -7.57
CA ARG A 72 -10.03 -1.72 -6.78
C ARG A 72 -9.69 -3.06 -7.45
N GLY A 73 -9.76 -3.15 -8.77
CA GLY A 73 -9.43 -4.37 -9.50
C GLY A 73 -7.93 -4.71 -9.52
N TYR A 74 -7.07 -3.73 -9.28
CA TYR A 74 -5.61 -3.92 -9.26
C TYR A 74 -5.10 -4.40 -7.91
N PHE A 75 -5.86 -4.20 -6.84
CA PHE A 75 -5.45 -4.53 -5.48
C PHE A 75 -6.28 -5.70 -4.96
N GLN A 76 -5.66 -6.88 -4.88
CA GLN A 76 -6.33 -8.14 -4.54
C GLN A 76 -6.46 -8.37 -3.03
N GLY A 77 -5.74 -7.60 -2.21
CA GLY A 77 -5.72 -7.73 -0.75
C GLY A 77 -6.90 -7.10 0.01
N TRP A 78 -7.93 -6.61 -0.70
CA TRP A 78 -9.09 -5.88 -0.13
C TRP A 78 -10.36 -6.73 0.00
#